data_AF-A0A8K0HP26-F1
#
_entry.id   AF-A0A8K0HP26-F1
#
_cell.length_a   1.000
_cell.length_b   1.000
_cell.length_c   1.000
_cell.angle_alpha   90.00
_cell.angle_beta   90.00
_cell.angle_gamma   90.00
#
_symmetry.space_group_name_H-M   'P 1'
#
loop_
_entity.id
_entity.type
_entity.pdbx_description
1 polymer ?
#
loop_
_entity_poly.entity_id
_entity_poly.type
_entity_poly.pdbx_seq_one_letter_code
_entity_poly.pdbx_strand_id
1 'polypeptide(L)'
;MVCPYFSTISKVNTLNCRATSSEAEGNDGVFCTHDSINILDFRHPTGVGLKISKLGVNVQSVFSRGDSIYLGCSNVSSVGKRQSSSEVQQFSVRKQRVFSTYALPECNADSHQTAITQVWGNSNVVMGVCGRGLFVFDALRDNELPLFTSTEVGNAQTVRETVGPDDLYSPCFDYLGSRALLISRDRPALWRHLT
;
A
#
# COMPACT_ATOMS: atom_id res chain seq x y z
N MET A 1 -26.01 -11.65 14.22
CA MET A 1 -25.68 -10.32 13.69
C MET A 1 -24.18 -10.14 13.89
N VAL A 2 -23.37 -10.43 12.86
CA VAL A 2 -21.90 -10.37 12.94
C VAL A 2 -21.47 -9.08 12.22
N CYS A 3 -20.88 -8.14 12.96
CA CYS A 3 -20.32 -6.91 12.38
C CYS A 3 -19.05 -7.26 11.58
N PRO A 4 -18.97 -6.96 10.27
CA PRO A 4 -17.78 -7.18 9.49
C PRO A 4 -16.97 -5.87 9.47
N TYR A 5 -16.27 -5.55 10.55
CA TYR A 5 -15.21 -4.52 10.52
C TYR A 5 -13.87 -5.24 10.51
N PHE A 6 -13.42 -5.66 9.33
CA PHE A 6 -12.02 -6.06 9.15
C PHE A 6 -11.18 -4.78 9.14
N SER A 7 -10.48 -4.50 10.25
CA SER A 7 -9.37 -3.55 10.24
C SER A 7 -8.14 -4.25 9.68
N THR A 8 -7.58 -3.75 8.58
CA THR A 8 -6.27 -4.22 8.13
C THR A 8 -5.21 -3.55 9.00
N ILE A 9 -4.55 -4.34 9.84
CA ILE A 9 -3.43 -3.92 10.68
C ILE A 9 -2.15 -4.33 9.97
N SER A 10 -1.23 -3.39 9.81
CA SER A 10 0.14 -3.71 9.41
C SER A 10 1.10 -3.15 10.44
N LYS A 11 2.09 -3.97 10.79
CA LYS A 11 2.91 -3.95 12.02
C LYS A 11 2.15 -4.38 13.28
N VAL A 12 2.26 -5.67 13.58
CA VAL A 12 2.58 -6.11 14.95
C VAL A 12 4.06 -6.45 14.90
N ASN A 13 4.89 -5.79 15.69
CA ASN A 13 6.30 -6.19 15.83
C ASN A 13 6.31 -7.64 16.34
N THR A 14 6.67 -8.60 15.48
CA THR A 14 6.97 -9.96 15.91
C THR A 14 8.11 -9.86 16.92
N LEU A 15 7.90 -10.36 18.14
CA LEU A 15 8.75 -10.22 19.33
C LEU A 15 10.20 -10.76 19.21
N ASN A 16 10.72 -11.05 18.02
CA ASN A 16 12.01 -11.73 17.85
C ASN A 16 12.98 -11.16 16.80
N CYS A 17 12.72 -9.99 16.22
CA CYS A 17 13.73 -9.24 15.45
C CYS A 17 14.01 -7.90 16.12
N ARG A 18 15.23 -7.72 16.63
CA ARG A 18 15.73 -6.42 17.15
C ARG A 18 15.93 -5.46 15.97
N ALA A 19 14.92 -4.66 15.66
CA ALA A 19 15.11 -3.45 14.87
C ALA A 19 15.92 -2.45 15.72
N THR A 20 17.00 -1.90 15.18
CA THR A 20 17.81 -0.86 15.83
C THR A 20 17.04 0.45 15.91
N SER A 21 17.17 1.17 17.03
CA SER A 21 16.33 2.31 17.40
C SER A 21 16.31 3.48 16.43
N SER A 22 17.23 3.55 15.46
CA SER A 22 17.26 4.58 14.41
C SER A 22 16.22 4.37 13.31
N GLU A 23 15.67 3.16 13.16
CA GLU A 23 14.61 2.85 12.17
C GLU A 23 13.20 2.83 12.80
N ALA A 24 13.14 2.93 14.13
CA ALA A 24 11.92 3.04 14.93
C ALA A 24 11.61 4.52 15.22
N GLU A 25 11.65 5.36 14.18
CA GLU A 25 11.32 6.78 14.33
C GLU A 25 9.82 6.93 14.62
N GLY A 26 9.50 6.90 15.91
CA GLY A 26 8.30 7.48 16.50
C GLY A 26 7.06 6.61 16.63
N ASN A 27 6.76 5.68 15.71
CA ASN A 27 5.42 5.07 15.65
C ASN A 27 5.44 3.54 15.78
N ASP A 28 4.55 3.01 16.63
CA ASP A 28 4.47 1.58 16.97
C ASP A 28 3.70 0.75 15.95
N GLY A 29 2.87 1.39 15.12
CA GLY A 29 2.08 0.70 14.09
C GLY A 29 1.14 1.62 13.33
N VAL A 30 0.42 1.07 12.35
CA VAL A 30 -0.59 1.80 11.57
C VAL A 30 -1.79 0.89 11.31
N PHE A 31 -2.98 1.46 11.39
CA PHE A 31 -4.21 0.78 10.99
C PHE A 31 -5.19 1.78 10.37
N CYS A 32 -6.10 1.28 9.54
CA CYS A 32 -7.12 2.11 8.90
C CYS A 32 -8.51 1.81 9.47
N THR A 33 -9.28 2.88 9.68
CA THR A 33 -10.75 2.82 9.80
C THR A 33 -11.39 3.17 8.46
N HIS A 34 -12.71 3.23 8.40
CA HIS A 34 -13.43 3.65 7.20
C HIS A 34 -13.03 5.06 6.72
N ASP A 35 -12.81 5.99 7.65
CA ASP A 35 -12.65 7.42 7.42
C ASP A 35 -11.25 7.96 7.77
N SER A 36 -10.37 7.14 8.35
CA SER A 36 -9.07 7.61 8.81
C SER A 36 -7.96 6.57 8.77
N ILE A 37 -6.74 7.07 8.73
CA ILE A 37 -5.49 6.35 9.00
C ILE A 37 -5.09 6.72 10.42
N ASN A 38 -4.89 5.72 11.27
CA ASN A 38 -4.53 5.90 12.67
C ASN A 38 -3.12 5.36 12.87
N ILE A 39 -2.25 6.23 13.38
CA ILE A 39 -0.86 5.93 13.66
C ILE A 39 -0.74 5.70 15.15
N LEU A 40 -0.29 4.50 15.50
CA LEU A 40 -0.17 4.07 16.88
C LEU A 40 1.10 4.65 17.50
N ASP A 41 0.94 5.15 18.71
CA ASP A 41 2.04 5.56 19.58
C ASP A 41 1.62 5.21 21.02
N PHE A 42 2.21 4.15 21.56
CA PHE A 42 1.89 3.65 22.89
C PHE A 42 2.40 4.54 24.02
N ARG A 43 3.18 5.58 23.69
CA ARG A 43 3.53 6.64 24.65
C ARG A 43 2.36 7.61 24.83
N HIS A 44 1.42 7.66 23.88
CA HIS A 44 0.19 8.43 24.02
C HIS A 44 -0.83 7.64 24.87
N PRO A 45 -1.55 8.28 25.82
CA PRO A 45 -2.53 7.59 26.67
C PRO A 45 -3.65 6.88 25.92
N THR A 46 -3.98 7.35 24.72
CA THR A 46 -5.00 6.76 23.84
C THR A 46 -4.45 5.66 22.93
N GLY A 47 -3.12 5.47 22.91
CA GLY A 47 -2.42 4.60 21.97
C GLY A 47 -2.35 5.10 20.53
N VAL A 48 -2.99 6.24 20.19
CA VAL A 48 -2.99 6.84 18.85
C VAL A 48 -2.31 8.21 18.92
N GLY A 49 -1.15 8.34 18.28
CA GLY A 49 -0.36 9.57 18.24
C GLY A 49 -0.77 10.53 17.11
N LEU A 50 -1.26 9.99 15.99
CA LEU A 50 -1.74 10.81 14.87
C LEU A 50 -2.90 10.14 14.13
N LYS A 51 -3.88 10.95 13.73
CA LYS A 51 -5.03 10.53 12.94
C LYS A 51 -5.12 11.39 11.67
N ILE A 52 -5.05 10.76 10.50
CA ILE A 52 -5.14 11.40 9.20
C ILE A 52 -6.48 11.02 8.55
N SER A 53 -7.31 12.00 8.19
CA SER A 53 -8.58 11.73 7.52
C SER A 53 -8.38 11.23 6.08
N LYS A 54 -9.19 10.26 5.66
CA LYS A 54 -9.24 9.76 4.28
C LYS A 54 -10.68 9.69 3.79
N LEU A 55 -10.92 10.04 2.53
CA LEU A 55 -12.25 10.10 1.93
C LEU A 55 -12.30 9.27 0.65
N GLY A 56 -13.40 8.56 0.41
CA GLY A 56 -13.69 7.91 -0.88
C GLY A 56 -12.87 6.65 -1.19
N VAL A 57 -12.05 6.16 -0.25
CA VAL A 57 -11.18 5.00 -0.46
C VAL A 57 -11.51 3.84 0.47
N ASN A 58 -11.69 2.66 -0.12
CA ASN A 58 -11.82 1.41 0.62
C ASN A 58 -10.45 0.74 0.73
N VAL A 59 -9.87 0.71 1.94
CA VAL A 59 -8.52 0.20 2.18
C VAL A 59 -8.57 -1.30 2.40
N GLN A 60 -7.69 -2.02 1.70
CA GLN A 60 -7.56 -3.47 1.73
C GLN A 60 -6.24 -3.87 2.39
N SER A 61 -5.18 -3.11 2.18
CA SER A 61 -3.86 -3.32 2.77
C SER A 61 -3.20 -1.99 3.13
N VAL A 62 -2.30 -2.04 4.11
CA VAL A 62 -1.54 -0.86 4.57
C VAL A 62 -0.08 -1.24 4.81
N PHE A 63 0.83 -0.29 4.65
CA PHE A 63 2.24 -0.43 5.01
C PHE A 63 2.80 0.93 5.41
N SER A 64 3.73 0.99 6.35
CA SER A 64 4.36 2.25 6.77
C SER A 64 5.88 2.13 6.83
N ARG A 65 6.56 3.16 6.33
CA ARG A 65 8.02 3.29 6.36
C ARG A 65 8.40 4.77 6.47
N GLY A 66 9.06 5.13 7.57
CA GLY A 66 9.40 6.52 7.89
C GLY A 66 8.16 7.42 7.83
N ASP A 67 8.27 8.53 7.12
CA ASP A 67 7.20 9.51 6.91
C ASP A 67 6.16 9.12 5.83
N SER A 68 6.26 7.91 5.27
CA SER A 68 5.34 7.43 4.23
C SER A 68 4.45 6.29 4.71
N ILE A 69 3.17 6.38 4.37
CA ILE A 69 2.18 5.31 4.55
C ILE A 69 1.63 4.94 3.19
N TYR A 70 1.64 3.67 2.84
CA TYR A 70 1.14 3.15 1.58
C TYR A 70 -0.15 2.37 1.85
N LEU A 71 -1.20 2.67 1.10
CA LEU A 71 -2.50 2.02 1.19
C LEU A 71 -2.78 1.31 -0.13
N GLY A 72 -3.04 0.01 -0.09
CA GLY A 72 -3.72 -0.67 -1.19
C GLY A 72 -5.22 -0.45 -1.04
N CYS A 73 -5.85 0.24 -2.00
CA CYS A 73 -7.26 0.59 -1.91
C CYS A 73 -7.97 0.53 -3.26
N SER A 74 -9.29 0.46 -3.19
CA SER A 74 -10.16 0.69 -4.35
C SER A 74 -10.88 2.03 -4.20
N ASN A 75 -10.92 2.82 -5.27
CA ASN A 75 -11.72 4.04 -5.30
C ASN A 75 -13.20 3.70 -5.43
N VAL A 76 -14.01 4.26 -4.55
CA VAL A 76 -15.46 4.20 -4.63
C VAL A 76 -15.93 5.46 -5.35
N SER A 77 -15.93 5.46 -6.69
CA SER A 77 -16.41 6.64 -7.42
C SER A 77 -17.91 6.83 -7.20
N SER A 78 -18.28 7.89 -6.48
CA SER A 78 -19.63 8.42 -6.51
C SER A 78 -19.85 9.15 -7.84
N VAL A 79 -20.86 8.69 -8.59
CA VAL A 79 -21.42 9.31 -9.81
C VAL A 79 -20.60 9.12 -11.10
N GLY A 80 -21.09 8.21 -11.96
CA GLY A 80 -20.91 8.32 -13.42
C GLY A 80 -19.95 7.35 -14.12
N LYS A 81 -18.94 6.78 -13.45
CA LYS A 81 -18.04 5.77 -14.05
C LYS A 81 -18.14 4.45 -13.28
N ARG A 82 -18.47 3.36 -13.99
CA ARG A 82 -18.80 2.03 -13.43
C ARG A 82 -17.59 1.18 -13.02
N GLN A 83 -16.37 1.71 -13.03
CA GLN A 83 -15.18 0.91 -12.81
C GLN A 83 -14.45 1.39 -11.56
N SER A 84 -14.54 0.57 -10.51
CA SER A 84 -13.67 0.67 -9.34
C SER A 84 -12.23 0.38 -9.77
N SER A 85 -11.37 1.39 -9.76
CA SER A 85 -9.94 1.21 -9.97
C SER A 85 -9.27 0.80 -8.65
N SER A 86 -8.43 -0.23 -8.71
CA SER A 86 -7.53 -0.58 -7.60
C SER A 86 -6.23 0.20 -7.75
N GLU A 87 -5.79 0.83 -6.67
CA GLU A 87 -4.63 1.71 -6.66
C GLU A 87 -3.90 1.67 -5.32
N VAL A 88 -2.61 1.97 -5.37
CA VAL A 88 -1.82 2.25 -4.17
C VAL A 88 -1.80 3.76 -3.94
N GLN A 89 -2.18 4.22 -2.75
CA GLN A 89 -2.03 5.61 -2.34
C GLN A 89 -0.91 5.74 -1.32
N GLN A 90 0.03 6.65 -1.59
CA GLN A 90 1.07 7.03 -0.63
C GLN A 90 0.64 8.30 0.09
N PHE A 91 0.57 8.26 1.40
CA PHE A 91 0.34 9.37 2.31
C PHE A 91 1.66 9.82 2.93
N SER A 92 1.82 11.13 3.05
CA SER A 92 2.88 11.71 3.88
C SER A 92 2.35 11.94 5.29
N VAL A 93 3.02 11.35 6.28
CA VAL A 93 2.75 11.55 7.71
C VAL A 93 2.93 13.03 8.07
N ARG A 94 4.05 13.61 7.65
CA ARG A 94 4.39 15.03 7.90
C ARG A 94 3.39 16.01 7.28
N LYS A 95 2.96 15.75 6.03
CA LYS A 95 2.01 16.63 5.31
C LYS A 95 0.54 16.27 5.58
N GLN A 96 0.27 15.15 6.26
CA GLN A 96 -1.07 14.61 6.56
C GLN A 96 -2.00 14.54 5.36
N ARG A 97 -1.47 14.18 4.19
CA ARG A 97 -2.22 14.14 2.92
C ARG A 97 -1.65 13.09 1.97
N VAL A 98 -2.44 12.75 0.95
CA VAL A 98 -1.95 11.96 -0.19
C VAL A 98 -0.80 12.71 -0.85
N PHE A 99 0.31 12.01 -1.01
CA PHE A 99 1.50 12.45 -1.72
C PHE A 99 1.50 11.95 -3.17
N SER A 100 1.12 10.69 -3.40
CA SER A 100 1.14 10.07 -4.74
C SER A 100 0.12 8.93 -4.84
N THR A 101 -0.33 8.65 -6.06
CA THR A 101 -1.24 7.56 -6.38
C THR A 101 -0.69 6.73 -7.54
N TYR A 102 -0.71 5.41 -7.39
CA TYR A 102 -0.20 4.43 -8.33
C TYR A 102 -1.35 3.50 -8.73
N ALA A 103 -1.92 3.70 -9.91
CA ALA A 103 -3.07 2.92 -10.35
C ALA A 103 -2.63 1.60 -11.00
N LEU A 104 -3.30 0.50 -10.65
CA LEU A 104 -3.09 -0.76 -11.35
C LEU A 104 -3.71 -0.67 -12.77
N PRO A 105 -3.18 -1.40 -13.76
CA PRO A 105 -3.73 -1.42 -15.10
C PRO A 105 -5.17 -1.90 -15.09
N GLU A 106 -6.04 -1.18 -15.79
CA GLU A 106 -7.46 -1.51 -15.90
C GLU A 106 -7.67 -2.96 -16.35
N CYS A 107 -8.64 -3.63 -15.73
CA CYS A 107 -8.95 -5.00 -16.05
C CYS A 107 -10.42 -5.27 -15.75
N ASN A 108 -11.09 -6.00 -16.64
CA ASN A 108 -12.48 -6.43 -16.48
C ASN A 108 -12.62 -7.63 -15.52
N ALA A 109 -11.65 -7.83 -14.63
CA ALA A 109 -11.65 -8.90 -13.66
C ALA A 109 -12.51 -8.56 -12.45
N ASP A 110 -12.99 -9.59 -11.74
CA ASP A 110 -13.76 -9.44 -10.52
C ASP A 110 -13.01 -8.59 -9.48
N SER A 111 -13.76 -7.86 -8.65
CA SER A 111 -13.21 -7.01 -7.58
C SER A 111 -12.31 -7.80 -6.60
N HIS A 112 -12.57 -9.09 -6.41
CA HIS A 112 -11.72 -9.97 -5.61
C HIS A 112 -10.34 -10.22 -6.23
N GLN A 113 -10.23 -10.22 -7.56
CA GLN A 113 -8.94 -10.41 -8.25
C GLN A 113 -8.12 -9.11 -8.31
N THR A 114 -8.79 -7.96 -8.23
CA THR A 114 -8.13 -6.64 -8.29
C THR A 114 -7.78 -6.08 -6.91
N ALA A 115 -8.39 -6.59 -5.84
CA ALA A 115 -8.10 -6.19 -4.46
C ALA A 115 -6.61 -6.34 -4.10
N ILE A 116 -6.01 -5.26 -3.62
CA ILE A 116 -4.60 -5.20 -3.24
C ILE A 116 -4.45 -5.77 -1.83
N THR A 117 -4.05 -7.03 -1.77
CA THR A 117 -3.90 -7.82 -0.53
C THR A 117 -2.64 -7.48 0.25
N GLN A 118 -1.60 -7.01 -0.43
CA GLN A 118 -0.37 -6.52 0.19
C GLN A 118 0.14 -5.30 -0.56
N VAL A 119 0.74 -4.39 0.19
CA VAL A 119 1.36 -3.17 -0.33
C VAL A 119 2.71 -2.99 0.35
N TRP A 120 3.69 -2.48 -0.39
CA TRP A 120 5.01 -2.16 0.11
C TRP A 120 5.55 -0.91 -0.58
N GLY A 121 6.46 -0.17 0.06
CA GLY A 121 7.12 0.94 -0.61
C GLY A 121 8.33 1.50 0.14
N ASN A 122 9.21 2.16 -0.60
CA ASN A 122 10.32 2.94 -0.08
C ASN A 122 10.57 4.18 -0.98
N SER A 123 11.73 4.83 -0.83
CA SER A 123 12.09 6.04 -1.58
C SER A 123 12.40 5.81 -3.07
N ASN A 124 12.47 4.55 -3.52
CA ASN A 124 12.84 4.18 -4.88
C ASN A 124 11.69 3.45 -5.59
N VAL A 125 10.94 2.62 -4.87
CA VAL A 125 9.96 1.69 -5.46
C VAL A 125 8.71 1.56 -4.59
N VAL A 126 7.57 1.41 -5.25
CA VAL A 126 6.27 1.11 -4.65
C VAL A 126 5.72 -0.17 -5.28
N MET A 127 5.10 -1.02 -4.47
CA MET A 127 4.65 -2.34 -4.90
C MET A 127 3.25 -2.65 -4.38
N GLY A 128 2.45 -3.30 -5.23
CA GLY A 128 1.12 -3.79 -4.87
C GLY A 128 0.91 -5.22 -5.35
N VAL A 129 0.34 -6.06 -4.50
CA VAL A 129 -0.01 -7.46 -4.81
C VAL A 129 -1.51 -7.61 -4.85
N CYS A 130 -2.04 -8.14 -5.95
CA CYS A 130 -3.41 -8.60 -6.06
C CYS A 130 -3.48 -9.98 -6.72
N GLY A 131 -4.69 -10.52 -6.93
CA GLY A 131 -4.89 -11.83 -7.56
C GLY A 131 -4.36 -11.93 -8.99
N ARG A 132 -4.00 -10.80 -9.61
CA ARG A 132 -3.40 -10.73 -10.94
C ARG A 132 -1.87 -10.74 -10.95
N GLY A 133 -1.23 -10.61 -9.78
CA GLY A 133 0.22 -10.60 -9.65
C GLY A 133 0.78 -9.45 -8.81
N LEU A 134 2.09 -9.25 -8.93
CA LEU A 134 2.85 -8.17 -8.31
C LEU A 134 3.06 -7.05 -9.32
N PHE A 135 2.69 -5.83 -8.92
CA PHE A 135 2.87 -4.61 -9.70
C PHE A 135 3.92 -3.75 -9.02
N VAL A 136 4.93 -3.32 -9.77
CA VAL A 136 6.05 -2.51 -9.30
C VAL A 136 6.01 -1.15 -9.99
N PHE A 137 6.18 -0.08 -9.23
CA PHE A 137 6.18 1.31 -9.67
C PHE A 137 7.42 2.01 -9.16
N ASP A 138 7.96 2.98 -9.91
CA ASP A 138 8.99 3.87 -9.39
C ASP A 138 8.39 4.88 -8.41
N ALA A 139 9.03 5.09 -7.27
CA ALA A 139 8.55 6.04 -6.27
C ALA A 139 8.82 7.49 -6.71
N LEU A 140 7.78 8.33 -6.73
CA LEU A 140 7.96 9.75 -7.03
C LEU A 140 8.80 10.44 -5.95
N ARG A 141 9.72 11.29 -6.39
CA ARG A 141 10.51 12.14 -5.49
C ARG A 141 9.83 13.50 -5.34
N ASP A 142 10.01 14.17 -4.20
CA ASP A 142 9.40 15.47 -3.87
C ASP A 142 9.61 16.58 -4.93
N ASN A 143 10.60 16.43 -5.83
CA ASN A 143 10.86 17.38 -6.94
C ASN A 143 10.04 17.10 -8.21
N GLU A 144 9.38 15.96 -8.30
CA GLU A 144 8.45 15.63 -9.37
C GLU A 144 7.06 15.98 -8.87
N LEU A 145 6.70 17.26 -9.02
CA LEU A 145 5.36 17.77 -8.72
C LEU A 145 4.32 16.83 -9.34
N PRO A 146 3.38 16.26 -8.56
CA PRO A 146 2.16 15.77 -9.15
C PRO A 146 1.51 16.99 -9.78
N LEU A 147 1.38 17.00 -11.10
CA LEU A 147 0.71 18.08 -11.83
C LEU A 147 -0.75 18.10 -11.38
N PHE A 148 -1.05 18.85 -10.32
CA PHE A 148 -2.40 19.24 -9.93
C PHE A 148 -2.88 20.28 -10.94
N THR A 149 -3.16 19.84 -12.17
CA THR A 149 -4.01 20.60 -13.07
C THR A 149 -5.30 19.82 -13.22
N SER A 150 -6.33 20.41 -12.64
CA SER A 150 -7.74 20.12 -12.87
C SER A 150 -8.04 19.75 -14.31
N THR A 151 -8.90 18.74 -14.45
CA THR A 151 -9.58 18.27 -15.67
C THR A 151 -8.83 17.15 -16.42
N GLU A 152 -9.49 15.99 -16.42
CA GLU A 152 -9.30 14.84 -17.32
C GLU A 152 -8.19 13.82 -16.99
N VAL A 153 -8.65 12.63 -16.56
CA VAL A 153 -8.15 11.29 -16.90
C VAL A 153 -6.69 11.22 -17.36
N GLY A 154 -5.75 10.81 -16.49
CA GLY A 154 -4.47 10.31 -17.03
C GLY A 154 -3.19 10.39 -16.20
N ASN A 155 -3.18 10.78 -14.93
CA ASN A 155 -1.95 10.69 -14.11
C ASN A 155 -1.88 9.39 -13.28
N ALA A 156 -2.33 8.28 -13.88
CA ALA A 156 -2.01 6.94 -13.39
C ALA A 156 -0.54 6.66 -13.72
N GLN A 157 0.31 6.60 -12.70
CA GLN A 157 1.72 6.26 -12.90
C GLN A 157 1.84 4.89 -13.56
N THR A 158 2.67 4.82 -14.60
CA THR A 158 2.81 3.61 -15.41
C THR A 158 3.51 2.52 -14.61
N VAL A 159 2.96 1.31 -14.63
CA VAL A 159 3.58 0.13 -14.02
C VAL A 159 4.93 -0.12 -14.68
N ARG A 160 5.98 -0.18 -13.87
CA ARG A 160 7.33 -0.50 -14.33
C ARG A 160 7.48 -1.98 -14.66
N GLU A 161 6.97 -2.84 -13.78
CA GLU A 161 7.10 -4.29 -13.91
C GLU A 161 5.84 -4.99 -13.39
N THR A 162 5.40 -6.04 -14.09
CA THR A 162 4.34 -6.94 -13.64
C THR A 162 4.89 -8.37 -13.57
N VAL A 163 4.84 -8.98 -12.38
CA VAL A 163 5.08 -10.42 -12.21
C VAL A 163 3.73 -11.12 -12.18
N GLY A 164 3.53 -12.08 -13.07
CA GLY A 164 2.24 -12.74 -13.29
C GLY A 164 1.76 -13.62 -12.13
N PRO A 165 0.47 -14.03 -12.14
CA PRO A 165 -0.17 -14.75 -11.05
C PRO A 165 0.34 -16.19 -10.89
N ASP A 166 0.90 -16.79 -11.95
CA ASP A 166 1.48 -18.13 -11.89
C ASP A 166 2.65 -18.22 -10.90
N ASP A 167 3.29 -17.08 -10.61
CA ASP A 167 4.43 -16.97 -9.72
C ASP A 167 4.08 -16.45 -8.30
N LEU A 168 2.78 -16.29 -7.97
CA LEU A 168 2.30 -15.56 -6.79
C LEU A 168 1.22 -16.32 -5.99
N TYR A 169 1.61 -17.35 -5.25
CA TYR A 169 0.77 -18.03 -4.25
C TYR A 169 0.82 -17.35 -2.87
N SER A 170 1.97 -16.81 -2.47
CA SER A 170 2.14 -16.04 -1.22
C SER A 170 3.41 -15.18 -1.28
N PRO A 171 3.39 -14.03 -1.96
CA PRO A 171 4.55 -13.15 -1.98
C PRO A 171 4.85 -12.62 -0.57
N CYS A 172 6.14 -12.49 -0.27
CA CYS A 172 6.62 -11.85 0.94
C CYS A 172 7.75 -10.89 0.58
N PHE A 173 7.79 -9.71 1.18
CA PHE A 173 8.83 -8.73 0.92
C PHE A 173 9.96 -8.86 1.95
N ASP A 174 11.21 -8.69 1.52
CA ASP A 174 12.30 -8.60 2.47
C ASP A 174 12.19 -7.30 3.29
N TYR A 175 12.75 -7.31 4.51
CA TYR A 175 12.68 -6.16 5.42
C TYR A 175 13.21 -4.86 4.80
N LEU A 176 14.21 -4.96 3.91
CA LEU A 176 14.80 -3.82 3.21
C LEU A 176 13.95 -3.30 2.05
N GLY A 177 12.94 -4.06 1.59
CA GLY A 177 12.11 -3.69 0.47
C GLY A 177 12.83 -3.71 -0.89
N SER A 178 13.90 -4.48 -0.97
CA SER A 178 14.75 -4.62 -2.16
C SER A 178 14.49 -5.92 -2.92
N ARG A 179 13.83 -6.88 -2.26
CA ARG A 179 13.52 -8.19 -2.82
C ARG A 179 12.10 -8.62 -2.48
N ALA A 180 11.49 -9.35 -3.38
CA ALA A 180 10.29 -10.12 -3.11
C ALA A 180 10.62 -11.62 -3.19
N LEU A 181 10.20 -12.37 -2.17
CA LEU A 181 10.12 -13.82 -2.22
C LEU A 181 8.88 -14.18 -3.02
N LEU A 182 9.09 -14.73 -4.20
CA LEU A 182 8.03 -15.26 -5.05
C LEU A 182 7.86 -16.74 -4.73
N ILE A 183 6.67 -17.11 -4.28
CA ILE A 183 6.28 -18.50 -4.04
C ILE A 183 5.25 -18.84 -5.10
N SER A 184 5.63 -19.66 -6.08
CA SER A 184 4.71 -20.15 -7.12
C SER A 184 4.14 -21.51 -6.73
N ARG A 185 3.11 -21.97 -7.44
CA ARG A 185 2.57 -23.33 -7.24
C ARG A 185 3.46 -24.42 -7.84
N ASP A 186 4.09 -24.10 -8.98
CA ASP A 186 4.74 -25.10 -9.83
C ASP A 186 6.26 -24.91 -9.94
N ARG A 187 6.85 -23.93 -9.24
CA ARG A 187 8.30 -23.68 -9.23
C ARG A 187 8.82 -23.51 -7.80
N PRO A 188 10.11 -23.77 -7.55
CA PRO A 188 10.73 -23.47 -6.26
C PRO A 188 10.62 -21.98 -5.91
N ALA A 189 10.48 -21.67 -4.62
CA ALA A 189 10.45 -20.30 -4.14
C ALA A 189 11.76 -19.57 -4.48
N LEU A 190 11.66 -18.33 -4.95
CA LEU A 190 12.80 -17.54 -5.43
C LEU A 190 12.77 -16.13 -4.85
N TRP A 191 13.91 -15.66 -4.34
CA TRP A 191 14.11 -14.24 -4.07
C TRP A 191 14.40 -13.51 -5.37
N ARG A 192 13.49 -12.61 -5.78
CA ARG A 192 13.67 -11.72 -6.92
C ARG A 192 14.14 -10.36 -6.44
N HIS A 193 15.27 -9.89 -6.96
CA HIS A 193 15.68 -8.50 -6.79
C HIS A 193 14.81 -7.60 -7.64
N LEU A 194 14.27 -6.57 -7.00
CA LEU A 194 13.45 -5.56 -7.64
C LEU A 194 14.35 -4.33 -7.79
N THR A 195 15.10 -4.32 -8.90
CA THR A 195 15.88 -3.15 -9.36
C THR A 195 14.96 -2.10 -9.89
#